data_AF-A0A934QZW3-F1
#
_entry.id   AF-A0A934QZW3-F1
#
_cell.length_a   1.000
_cell.length_b   1.000
_cell.length_c   1.000
_cell.angle_alpha   90.00
_cell.angle_beta   90.00
_cell.angle_gamma   90.00
#
_symmetry.space_group_name_H-M   'P 1'
#
loop_
_entity.id
_entity.type
_entity.pdbx_description
1 polymer ?
#
loop_
_entity_poly.entity_id
_entity_poly.type
_entity_poly.pdbx_seq_one_letter_code
_entity_poly.pdbx_strand_id
1 'polypeptide(L)'
;MISFRAILCQCAISLSLLAAHGQAESPRVLNHQGRIAVAGANFQGTGRFKFALVNSQGTQSFWSNDGSSNGGGEPTTFVSLDVTRGLYSVLLGDAAITNMTPVPAEVFQNADVRLRVWFNDGVNGFQHIAPDHRLAAAPYAMMAEKALEVDSGAIVGAPSRQVLAWGSNEHGQTSLPPLAGVAAISARGGHTLVLLDGGTVLTRGDGPAVPAGLDSVTAIAAGGNHNLARRSNGSVVAWGDNSLGQSAVPAGITTATAVAAGEDHSLALLANGTVRAWGDNSFGQTDLPAGLADVIAIAAGGYHSLALKRNGTVVVWGRSTAGQLDVPADLADVVAIGAGDFHSLAVRRDGTVVAWGWNNGQQLAVPPGLSGVIAVAGGYSFSAALKSDGTFVAWGTRGPGLLDVPVDASRLTAIAAGEDHLVALRADSLPVRVARLDESNVGKIGIGRAPVLNPLEVEGNASKTSAGGWLANSDRRIKTDIRTVTGALETLDLVRLVDFRYTDDYLALHPSLGDGRFLNVIAQEFAAVFPDHVRGGGEKLSDGSEILQVDTYPLTIYSAAAIQELHRENEVLKKRVADQEARLRKLEAAIGEGDR
;
A
#
# COMPACT_ATOMS: atom_id res chain seq x y z
N MET A 1 63.04 -36.89 -13.22
CA MET A 1 62.80 -36.85 -11.75
C MET A 1 62.93 -35.39 -11.33
N ILE A 2 62.06 -34.68 -10.62
CA ILE A 2 60.74 -34.90 -9.96
C ILE A 2 60.10 -33.49 -9.80
N SER A 3 58.78 -33.22 -9.85
CA SER A 3 57.63 -33.92 -10.47
C SER A 3 56.37 -33.03 -10.42
N PHE A 4 55.46 -33.13 -11.42
CA PHE A 4 54.03 -32.73 -11.39
C PHE A 4 53.67 -31.22 -11.31
N ARG A 5 52.94 -30.64 -12.28
CA ARG A 5 51.45 -30.65 -12.54
C ARG A 5 50.68 -29.64 -11.65
N ALA A 6 49.68 -28.89 -12.14
CA ALA A 6 49.11 -28.79 -13.50
C ALA A 6 48.11 -27.60 -13.65
N ILE A 7 48.02 -27.06 -14.89
CA ILE A 7 46.81 -26.48 -15.55
C ILE A 7 46.20 -25.23 -14.86
N LEU A 8 46.18 -24.04 -15.48
CA LEU A 8 45.37 -23.72 -16.67
C LEU A 8 46.11 -22.97 -17.79
N CYS A 9 46.24 -23.66 -18.92
CA CYS A 9 46.28 -23.12 -20.29
C CYS A 9 44.86 -22.66 -20.72
N GLN A 10 44.59 -21.90 -21.79
CA GLN A 10 45.44 -21.32 -22.85
C GLN A 10 44.72 -20.15 -23.58
N CYS A 11 45.50 -19.41 -24.36
CA CYS A 11 45.16 -18.54 -25.50
C CYS A 11 43.88 -18.94 -26.27
N ALA A 12 42.95 -18.06 -26.67
CA ALA A 12 43.02 -16.85 -27.52
C ALA A 12 42.92 -17.11 -29.05
N ILE A 13 42.33 -16.14 -29.77
CA ILE A 13 42.29 -15.90 -31.24
C ILE A 13 41.06 -16.45 -32.03
N SER A 14 40.20 -15.49 -32.42
CA SER A 14 39.40 -15.36 -33.67
C SER A 14 38.47 -16.48 -34.18
N LEU A 15 37.18 -16.14 -34.38
CA LEU A 15 36.66 -15.81 -35.72
C LEU A 15 35.28 -15.12 -35.68
N SER A 16 35.01 -14.28 -36.67
CA SER A 16 33.72 -13.65 -36.95
C SER A 16 32.83 -14.54 -37.82
N LEU A 17 31.56 -14.77 -37.42
CA LEU A 17 30.43 -14.95 -38.35
C LEU A 17 29.07 -14.73 -37.64
N LEU A 18 28.04 -14.45 -38.43
CA LEU A 18 26.67 -14.09 -38.01
C LEU A 18 26.05 -14.98 -36.93
N ALA A 19 25.51 -14.35 -35.88
CA ALA A 19 24.29 -14.78 -35.20
C ALA A 19 23.45 -13.52 -34.90
N ALA A 20 22.15 -13.58 -35.18
CA ALA A 20 21.26 -12.43 -35.24
C ALA A 20 21.22 -11.61 -33.94
N HIS A 21 21.33 -10.27 -34.06
CA HIS A 21 20.83 -9.35 -33.04
C HIS A 21 19.30 -9.36 -33.06
N GLY A 22 18.71 -10.42 -32.51
CA GLY A 22 17.31 -10.43 -32.10
C GLY A 22 17.17 -9.70 -30.78
N GLN A 23 17.34 -8.37 -30.78
CA GLN A 23 16.89 -7.56 -29.65
C GLN A 23 15.36 -7.60 -29.65
N ALA A 24 14.80 -8.48 -28.83
CA ALA A 24 13.41 -8.42 -28.42
C ALA A 24 13.28 -7.22 -27.45
N GLU A 25 13.21 -6.00 -27.99
CA GLU A 25 12.74 -4.86 -27.21
C GLU A 25 11.34 -5.18 -26.70
N SER A 26 11.18 -5.29 -25.38
CA SER A 26 9.84 -5.32 -24.77
C SER A 26 9.11 -4.03 -25.15
N PRO A 27 7.91 -4.10 -25.77
CA PRO A 27 7.18 -2.92 -26.19
C PRO A 27 6.97 -1.94 -25.02
N ARG A 28 7.52 -0.72 -25.15
CA ARG A 28 7.41 0.31 -24.11
C ARG A 28 6.05 0.99 -24.21
N VAL A 29 5.08 0.40 -23.52
CA VAL A 29 3.69 0.88 -23.52
C VAL A 29 3.49 2.01 -22.50
N LEU A 30 2.94 3.14 -22.94
CA LEU A 30 2.52 4.26 -22.09
C LEU A 30 0.99 4.29 -21.96
N ASN A 31 0.47 4.20 -20.73
CA ASN A 31 -0.96 4.42 -20.50
C ASN A 31 -1.28 5.92 -20.47
N HIS A 32 -2.22 6.35 -21.32
CA HIS A 32 -2.77 7.71 -21.32
C HIS A 32 -4.29 7.67 -21.18
N GLN A 33 -4.83 8.61 -20.40
CA GLN A 33 -6.26 8.80 -20.20
C GLN A 33 -6.63 10.26 -20.45
N GLY A 34 -7.79 10.48 -21.08
CA GLY A 34 -8.27 11.82 -21.38
C GLY A 34 -9.78 11.92 -21.37
N ARG A 35 -10.27 13.16 -21.47
CA ARG A 35 -11.71 13.45 -21.55
C ARG A 35 -12.00 14.31 -22.78
N ILE A 36 -13.04 13.94 -23.51
CA ILE A 36 -13.52 14.58 -24.73
C ILE A 36 -14.94 15.10 -24.53
N ALA A 37 -15.16 16.34 -24.94
CA ALA A 37 -16.47 16.93 -25.09
C ALA A 37 -16.62 17.56 -26.49
N VAL A 38 -17.78 17.41 -27.10
CA VAL A 38 -18.16 18.00 -28.39
C VAL A 38 -19.32 18.96 -28.13
N ALA A 39 -19.18 20.21 -28.58
CA ALA A 39 -20.18 21.28 -28.36
C ALA A 39 -20.63 21.43 -26.88
N GLY A 40 -19.74 21.17 -25.93
CA GLY A 40 -20.02 21.25 -24.48
C GLY A 40 -20.63 19.99 -23.85
N ALA A 41 -21.00 18.98 -24.63
CA ALA A 41 -21.48 17.70 -24.13
C ALA A 41 -20.37 16.63 -24.14
N ASN A 42 -20.35 15.75 -23.14
CA ASN A 42 -19.43 14.59 -23.11
C ASN A 42 -19.64 13.70 -24.33
N PHE A 43 -18.58 13.38 -25.07
CA PHE A 43 -18.67 12.46 -26.21
C PHE A 43 -18.92 11.01 -25.76
N GLN A 44 -19.72 10.25 -26.52
CA GLN A 44 -20.13 8.89 -26.19
C GLN A 44 -20.16 8.05 -27.46
N GLY A 45 -19.44 6.92 -27.47
CA GLY A 45 -19.28 6.04 -28.63
C GLY A 45 -17.83 5.91 -29.06
N THR A 46 -17.58 5.26 -30.21
CA THR A 46 -16.22 5.04 -30.72
C THR A 46 -15.67 6.31 -31.36
N GLY A 47 -14.69 6.92 -30.70
CA GLY A 47 -13.96 8.10 -31.18
C GLY A 47 -12.76 7.72 -32.03
N ARG A 48 -12.38 8.58 -32.98
CA ARG A 48 -11.15 8.42 -33.76
C ARG A 48 -10.09 9.36 -33.23
N PHE A 49 -8.91 8.82 -32.91
CA PHE A 49 -7.82 9.55 -32.29
C PHE A 49 -6.53 9.42 -33.09
N LYS A 50 -5.66 10.42 -32.98
CA LYS A 50 -4.28 10.37 -33.46
C LYS A 50 -3.36 10.89 -32.36
N PHE A 51 -2.16 10.33 -32.27
CA PHE A 51 -1.22 10.59 -31.18
C PHE A 51 0.18 10.86 -31.73
N ALA A 52 0.82 11.90 -31.21
CA ALA A 52 2.25 12.16 -31.43
C ALA A 52 2.93 12.55 -30.11
N LEU A 53 4.20 12.15 -29.97
CA LEU A 53 5.08 12.64 -28.91
C LEU A 53 5.97 13.72 -29.51
N VAL A 54 5.90 14.93 -28.97
CA VAL A 54 6.51 16.15 -29.53
C VAL A 54 7.32 16.93 -28.48
N ASN A 55 8.17 17.85 -28.95
CA ASN A 55 8.89 18.79 -28.08
C ASN A 55 7.97 19.89 -27.49
N SER A 56 8.48 20.73 -26.58
CA SER A 56 7.72 21.82 -25.94
C SER A 56 7.04 22.79 -26.91
N GLN A 57 7.67 23.02 -28.05
CA GLN A 57 7.23 23.95 -29.07
C GLN A 57 6.23 23.30 -30.05
N GLY A 58 6.09 21.97 -29.99
CA GLY A 58 5.27 21.21 -30.92
C GLY A 58 5.75 21.25 -32.37
N THR A 59 7.06 21.45 -32.58
CA THR A 59 7.72 21.62 -33.89
C THR A 59 8.62 20.44 -34.28
N GLN A 60 8.78 19.47 -33.38
CA GLN A 60 9.55 18.24 -33.61
C GLN A 60 8.73 17.07 -33.08
N SER A 61 8.64 16.00 -33.87
CA SER A 61 8.06 14.72 -33.46
C SER A 61 9.16 13.76 -33.08
N PHE A 62 9.01 13.07 -31.95
CA PHE A 62 9.84 11.95 -31.51
C PHE A 62 9.20 10.61 -31.86
N TRP A 63 7.85 10.56 -31.88
CA TRP A 63 7.06 9.38 -32.23
C TRP A 63 5.64 9.77 -32.66
N SER A 64 4.95 8.88 -33.38
CA SER A 64 3.49 8.96 -33.58
C SER A 64 2.88 7.58 -33.76
N ASN A 65 1.56 7.47 -33.57
CA ASN A 65 0.85 6.19 -33.60
C ASN A 65 1.09 5.39 -34.89
N ASP A 66 1.40 6.03 -36.02
CA ASP A 66 1.73 5.34 -37.29
C ASP A 66 3.11 5.68 -37.87
N GLY A 67 3.95 6.39 -37.10
CA GLY A 67 5.27 6.83 -37.55
C GLY A 67 5.29 7.94 -38.60
N SER A 68 4.13 8.51 -39.00
CA SER A 68 4.07 9.49 -40.09
C SER A 68 4.14 10.96 -39.65
N SER A 69 4.00 11.26 -38.36
CA SER A 69 4.11 12.63 -37.83
C SER A 69 5.52 13.17 -38.01
N ASN A 70 5.65 14.19 -38.84
CA ASN A 70 6.89 14.96 -39.04
C ASN A 70 6.69 16.40 -38.54
N GLY A 71 7.71 16.97 -37.90
CA GLY A 71 7.69 18.37 -37.46
C GLY A 71 6.58 18.75 -36.46
N GLY A 72 6.06 17.80 -35.69
CA GLY A 72 4.90 17.98 -34.80
C GLY A 72 3.53 17.91 -35.48
N GLY A 73 3.47 17.58 -36.78
CA GLY A 73 2.24 17.51 -37.58
C GLY A 73 1.33 16.34 -37.25
N GLU A 74 0.10 16.39 -37.77
CA GLU A 74 -0.92 15.34 -37.57
C GLU A 74 -0.49 14.01 -38.21
N PRO A 75 -0.58 12.86 -37.49
CA PRO A 75 -0.41 11.52 -38.08
C PRO A 75 -1.38 11.26 -39.22
N THR A 76 -1.09 10.31 -40.11
CA THR A 76 -1.91 10.04 -41.31
C THR A 76 -3.15 9.23 -40.94
N THR A 77 -2.94 8.11 -40.25
CA THR A 77 -3.93 7.12 -39.85
C THR A 77 -4.36 7.32 -38.39
N PHE A 78 -5.54 6.81 -38.06
CA PHE A 78 -6.16 6.99 -36.75
C PHE A 78 -6.35 5.67 -36.01
N VAL A 79 -6.39 5.77 -34.69
CA VAL A 79 -6.76 4.71 -33.74
C VAL A 79 -8.21 4.90 -33.35
N SER A 80 -9.02 3.83 -33.39
CA SER A 80 -10.39 3.85 -32.87
C SER A 80 -10.38 3.48 -31.39
N LEU A 81 -10.99 4.30 -30.54
CA LEU A 81 -11.11 4.05 -29.10
C LEU A 81 -12.55 4.26 -28.64
N ASP A 82 -13.05 3.40 -27.78
CA ASP A 82 -14.36 3.59 -27.17
C ASP A 82 -14.31 4.66 -26.09
N VAL A 83 -15.21 5.64 -26.20
CA VAL A 83 -15.33 6.77 -25.29
C VAL A 83 -16.64 6.66 -24.52
N THR A 84 -16.55 6.60 -23.20
CA THR A 84 -17.72 6.49 -22.31
C THR A 84 -17.80 7.71 -21.40
N ARG A 85 -18.91 8.45 -21.49
CA ARG A 85 -19.14 9.72 -20.76
C ARG A 85 -17.99 10.72 -20.93
N GLY A 86 -17.44 10.77 -22.14
CA GLY A 86 -16.29 11.59 -22.52
C GLY A 86 -14.93 10.97 -22.20
N LEU A 87 -14.84 9.93 -21.37
CA LEU A 87 -13.57 9.35 -20.96
C LEU A 87 -13.07 8.29 -21.95
N TYR A 88 -11.77 8.33 -22.25
CA TYR A 88 -11.06 7.31 -23.03
C TYR A 88 -9.73 6.94 -22.35
N SER A 89 -9.25 5.72 -22.63
CA SER A 89 -7.93 5.22 -22.21
C SER A 89 -7.23 4.64 -23.44
N VAL A 90 -5.91 4.79 -23.52
CA VAL A 90 -5.09 4.23 -24.61
C VAL A 90 -3.73 3.78 -24.10
N LEU A 91 -3.26 2.67 -24.66
CA LEU A 91 -1.91 2.14 -24.46
C LEU A 91 -1.06 2.55 -25.67
N LEU A 92 -0.39 3.71 -25.58
CA LEU A 92 0.49 4.19 -26.64
C LEU A 92 1.70 3.25 -26.73
N GLY A 93 2.08 2.82 -27.94
CA GLY A 93 3.15 1.84 -28.13
C GLY A 93 2.69 0.38 -28.13
N ASP A 94 1.42 0.09 -27.86
CA ASP A 94 0.88 -1.26 -27.92
C ASP A 94 0.53 -1.65 -29.37
N ALA A 95 1.37 -2.50 -29.98
CA ALA A 95 1.19 -3.00 -31.33
C ALA A 95 -0.05 -3.91 -31.53
N ALA A 96 -0.74 -4.33 -30.45
CA ALA A 96 -2.04 -4.99 -30.56
C ALA A 96 -3.16 -4.01 -30.98
N ILE A 97 -2.96 -2.70 -30.80
CA ILE A 97 -3.89 -1.66 -31.24
C ILE A 97 -3.66 -1.36 -32.73
N THR A 98 -4.72 -1.43 -33.53
CA THR A 98 -4.63 -1.12 -34.97
C THR A 98 -4.19 0.34 -35.18
N ASN A 99 -3.22 0.55 -36.08
CA ASN A 99 -2.55 1.84 -36.33
C ASN A 99 -1.80 2.42 -35.11
N MET A 100 -1.21 1.53 -34.29
CA MET A 100 -0.30 1.87 -33.19
C MET A 100 1.08 1.21 -33.40
N THR A 101 2.13 2.01 -33.54
CA THR A 101 3.52 1.56 -33.59
C THR A 101 4.13 1.55 -32.18
N PRO A 102 5.10 0.68 -31.88
CA PRO A 102 5.87 0.73 -30.63
C PRO A 102 6.51 2.12 -30.40
N VAL A 103 6.61 2.56 -29.14
CA VAL A 103 7.35 3.78 -28.77
C VAL A 103 8.83 3.42 -28.58
N PRO A 104 9.77 3.95 -29.40
CA PRO A 104 11.19 3.64 -29.28
C PRO A 104 11.80 4.15 -27.96
N ALA A 105 12.84 3.49 -27.47
CA ALA A 105 13.51 3.86 -26.22
C ALA A 105 14.14 5.27 -26.28
N GLU A 106 14.58 5.70 -27.47
CA GLU A 106 15.21 6.99 -27.77
C GLU A 106 14.29 8.18 -27.49
N VAL A 107 12.97 7.99 -27.60
CA VAL A 107 11.98 9.04 -27.30
C VAL A 107 12.18 9.56 -25.88
N PHE A 108 12.43 8.67 -24.92
CA PHE A 108 12.60 9.01 -23.51
C PHE A 108 13.99 9.56 -23.15
N GLN A 109 14.91 9.64 -24.10
CA GLN A 109 16.20 10.33 -23.92
C GLN A 109 16.06 11.86 -24.08
N ASN A 110 14.91 12.34 -24.57
CA ASN A 110 14.63 13.76 -24.75
C ASN A 110 14.11 14.40 -23.45
N ALA A 111 14.66 15.56 -23.09
CA ALA A 111 14.40 16.20 -21.78
C ALA A 111 12.99 16.84 -21.62
N ASP A 112 12.25 17.08 -22.70
CA ASP A 112 10.85 17.51 -22.66
C ASP A 112 10.05 16.84 -23.78
N VAL A 113 9.25 15.84 -23.40
CA VAL A 113 8.36 15.09 -24.30
C VAL A 113 6.91 15.37 -23.90
N ARG A 114 6.08 15.72 -24.89
CA ARG A 114 4.67 16.03 -24.70
C ARG A 114 3.80 15.19 -25.61
N LEU A 115 2.68 14.70 -25.08
CA LEU A 115 1.65 14.05 -25.85
C LEU A 115 0.75 15.09 -26.51
N ARG A 116 0.77 15.09 -27.84
CA ARG A 116 -0.17 15.79 -28.70
C ARG A 116 -1.25 14.82 -29.16
N VAL A 117 -2.52 15.24 -29.06
CA VAL A 117 -3.68 14.41 -29.41
C VAL A 117 -4.54 15.15 -30.43
N TRP A 118 -4.98 14.45 -31.47
CA TRP A 118 -6.08 14.90 -32.33
C TRP A 118 -7.27 13.96 -32.16
N PHE A 119 -8.47 14.51 -32.22
CA PHE A 119 -9.72 13.78 -32.09
C PHE A 119 -10.68 14.12 -33.24
N ASN A 120 -11.47 13.13 -33.65
CA ASN A 120 -12.53 13.24 -34.63
C ASN A 120 -13.75 12.44 -34.13
N ASP A 121 -14.89 13.13 -34.02
CA ASP A 121 -16.19 12.62 -33.57
C ASP A 121 -16.98 11.86 -34.65
N GLY A 122 -16.43 11.77 -35.86
CA GLY A 122 -17.07 11.21 -37.05
C GLY A 122 -17.77 12.25 -37.93
N VAL A 123 -17.80 13.53 -37.52
CA VAL A 123 -18.55 14.61 -38.19
C VAL A 123 -17.65 15.80 -38.52
N ASN A 124 -16.85 16.28 -37.57
CA ASN A 124 -16.15 17.58 -37.63
C ASN A 124 -14.69 17.51 -38.10
N GLY A 125 -14.24 16.37 -38.61
CA GLY A 125 -12.84 16.15 -38.99
C GLY A 125 -11.92 15.97 -37.78
N PHE A 126 -10.60 15.89 -38.01
CA PHE A 126 -9.63 15.85 -36.92
C PHE A 126 -9.35 17.27 -36.41
N GLN A 127 -9.41 17.44 -35.10
CA GLN A 127 -9.06 18.68 -34.41
C GLN A 127 -7.98 18.40 -33.35
N HIS A 128 -6.99 19.27 -33.27
CA HIS A 128 -5.95 19.23 -32.23
C HIS A 128 -6.55 19.61 -30.88
N ILE A 129 -6.35 18.76 -29.88
CA ILE A 129 -6.70 19.04 -28.49
C ILE A 129 -5.52 19.75 -27.84
N ALA A 130 -5.64 21.06 -27.68
CA ALA A 130 -4.68 21.87 -26.95
C ALA A 130 -5.05 21.98 -25.45
N PRO A 131 -4.08 22.13 -24.54
CA PRO A 131 -2.62 22.16 -24.77
C PRO A 131 -2.01 20.75 -24.90
N ASP A 132 -0.80 20.65 -25.45
CA ASP A 132 -0.06 19.38 -25.44
C ASP A 132 0.34 18.99 -24.01
N HIS A 133 0.06 17.75 -23.62
CA HIS A 133 0.22 17.26 -22.26
C HIS A 133 1.67 16.85 -22.02
N ARG A 134 2.37 17.51 -21.09
CA ARG A 134 3.73 17.10 -20.71
C ARG A 134 3.69 15.69 -20.10
N LEU A 135 4.44 14.75 -20.67
CA LEU A 135 4.70 13.50 -19.99
C LEU A 135 5.66 13.80 -18.83
N ALA A 136 5.22 13.53 -17.60
CA ALA A 136 6.08 13.65 -16.44
C ALA A 136 7.17 12.57 -16.54
N ALA A 137 8.36 12.95 -17.00
CA ALA A 137 9.53 12.12 -16.92
C ALA A 137 9.85 11.89 -15.44
N ALA A 138 9.46 10.73 -14.92
CA ALA A 138 10.06 10.17 -13.71
C ALA A 138 11.46 9.67 -14.09
N PRO A 139 12.55 10.34 -13.66
CA PRO A 139 13.88 9.80 -13.87
C PRO A 139 14.11 8.64 -12.87
N TYR A 140 14.95 7.68 -13.26
CA TYR A 140 15.32 6.47 -12.51
C TYR A 140 14.29 5.31 -12.45
N ALA A 141 14.22 4.53 -13.54
CA ALA A 141 13.83 3.11 -13.49
C ALA A 141 14.35 2.24 -14.67
N MET A 142 14.95 2.81 -15.74
CA MET A 142 15.28 2.07 -16.98
C MET A 142 16.76 2.16 -17.41
N MET A 143 17.69 2.16 -16.45
CA MET A 143 19.13 1.96 -16.68
C MET A 143 19.63 0.87 -15.72
N ALA A 144 19.34 -0.39 -16.05
CA ALA A 144 19.79 -1.55 -15.29
C ALA A 144 19.96 -2.76 -16.23
N GLU A 145 20.97 -2.73 -17.09
CA GLU A 145 21.36 -3.87 -17.96
C GLU A 145 22.10 -4.99 -17.19
N LYS A 146 21.94 -5.01 -15.86
CA LYS A 146 22.31 -6.11 -14.96
C LYS A 146 21.22 -6.25 -13.90
N ALA A 147 20.21 -7.06 -14.21
CA ALA A 147 19.43 -7.70 -13.17
C ALA A 147 20.35 -8.68 -12.45
N LEU A 148 20.55 -8.48 -11.14
CA LEU A 148 21.02 -9.56 -10.27
C LEU A 148 19.94 -10.64 -10.25
N GLU A 149 20.34 -11.90 -10.35
CA GLU A 149 19.45 -13.03 -10.12
C GLU A 149 18.92 -12.93 -8.67
N VAL A 150 17.61 -12.68 -8.53
CA VAL A 150 16.92 -12.75 -7.25
C VAL A 150 16.40 -14.17 -7.10
N ASP A 151 16.86 -14.85 -6.04
CA ASP A 151 16.46 -16.21 -5.74
C ASP A 151 14.94 -16.32 -5.55
N SER A 152 14.35 -17.28 -6.25
CA SER A 152 12.91 -17.57 -6.28
C SER A 152 12.30 -17.92 -4.91
N GLY A 153 13.12 -18.19 -3.88
CA GLY A 153 12.66 -18.42 -2.51
C GLY A 153 12.10 -17.18 -1.77
N ALA A 154 12.25 -15.96 -2.30
CA ALA A 154 11.94 -14.72 -1.57
C ALA A 154 10.50 -14.18 -1.71
N ILE A 155 9.62 -14.80 -2.51
CA ILE A 155 8.27 -14.28 -2.78
C ILE A 155 7.21 -15.03 -1.97
N VAL A 156 6.95 -14.55 -0.74
CA VAL A 156 5.82 -15.01 0.10
C VAL A 156 4.66 -14.03 -0.02
N GLY A 157 3.47 -14.53 -0.35
CA GLY A 157 2.32 -13.71 -0.76
C GLY A 157 1.44 -13.20 0.37
N ALA A 158 1.25 -11.88 0.43
CA ALA A 158 0.10 -11.16 0.98
C ALA A 158 0.14 -9.70 0.46
N PRO A 159 -0.97 -8.92 0.47
CA PRO A 159 -0.91 -7.48 0.38
C PRO A 159 -0.18 -6.93 1.61
N SER A 160 1.14 -6.80 1.49
CA SER A 160 1.98 -6.27 2.56
C SER A 160 1.78 -4.77 2.65
N ARG A 161 0.97 -4.31 3.60
CA ARG A 161 1.06 -2.91 4.07
C ARG A 161 2.43 -2.74 4.73
N GLN A 162 3.46 -2.52 3.91
CA GLN A 162 4.84 -2.56 4.35
C GLN A 162 5.09 -1.43 5.33
N VAL A 163 5.67 -1.78 6.48
CA VAL A 163 6.18 -0.80 7.41
C VAL A 163 7.60 -0.47 6.95
N LEU A 164 7.76 0.72 6.41
CA LEU A 164 9.08 1.28 6.11
C LEU A 164 9.60 1.92 7.39
N ALA A 165 10.82 1.60 7.79
CA ALA A 165 11.47 2.22 8.95
C ALA A 165 12.93 2.55 8.63
N TRP A 166 13.37 3.75 8.99
CA TRP A 166 14.71 4.26 8.67
C TRP A 166 15.17 5.32 9.69
N GLY A 167 16.43 5.74 9.60
CA GLY A 167 17.11 6.49 10.66
C GLY A 167 17.95 5.56 11.54
N SER A 168 18.09 5.88 12.83
CA SER A 168 18.89 5.07 13.76
C SER A 168 18.34 3.65 13.90
N ASN A 169 19.25 2.70 14.12
CA ASN A 169 18.95 1.29 14.38
C ASN A 169 19.78 0.74 15.57
N GLU A 170 20.33 1.62 16.42
CA GLU A 170 21.24 1.23 17.51
C GLU A 170 20.58 0.27 18.53
N HIS A 171 19.24 0.26 18.58
CA HIS A 171 18.43 -0.58 19.48
C HIS A 171 17.65 -1.67 18.69
N GLY A 172 17.79 -1.73 17.36
CA GLY A 172 17.02 -2.63 16.49
C GLY A 172 15.64 -2.09 16.08
N GLN A 173 15.37 -0.80 16.30
CA GLN A 173 14.04 -0.19 16.19
C GLN A 173 13.50 0.00 14.78
N THR A 174 14.39 0.02 13.77
CA THR A 174 14.04 0.01 12.35
C THR A 174 14.14 -1.39 11.73
N SER A 175 14.63 -2.38 12.49
CA SER A 175 14.76 -3.80 12.08
C SER A 175 13.44 -4.57 12.21
N LEU A 176 12.43 -4.14 11.47
CA LEU A 176 11.14 -4.84 11.39
C LEU A 176 11.24 -6.06 10.46
N PRO A 177 10.67 -7.23 10.82
CA PRO A 177 10.54 -8.33 9.88
C PRO A 177 9.48 -7.99 8.81
N PRO A 178 9.34 -8.83 7.77
CA PRO A 178 8.16 -8.80 6.91
C PRO A 178 6.87 -8.93 7.75
N LEU A 179 6.02 -7.91 7.69
CA LEU A 179 4.71 -7.88 8.36
C LEU A 179 3.59 -7.78 7.33
N ALA A 180 2.48 -8.45 7.60
CA ALA A 180 1.25 -8.39 6.82
C ALA A 180 0.08 -7.97 7.72
N GLY A 181 -0.92 -7.31 7.13
CA GLY A 181 -2.10 -6.84 7.88
C GLY A 181 -1.76 -5.86 9.00
N VAL A 182 -1.03 -4.78 8.71
CA VAL A 182 -0.70 -3.74 9.69
C VAL A 182 -1.79 -2.66 9.69
N ALA A 183 -2.39 -2.42 10.86
CA ALA A 183 -3.45 -1.45 11.07
C ALA A 183 -2.93 -0.07 11.52
N ALA A 184 -1.90 -0.04 12.39
CA ALA A 184 -1.32 1.19 12.89
C ALA A 184 0.16 1.01 13.30
N ILE A 185 0.86 2.14 13.38
CA ILE A 185 2.26 2.25 13.80
C ILE A 185 2.38 3.37 14.84
N SER A 186 3.34 3.25 15.75
CA SER A 186 3.72 4.31 16.68
C SER A 186 5.19 4.16 17.05
N ALA A 187 5.89 5.26 17.32
CA ALA A 187 7.30 5.28 17.67
C ALA A 187 7.56 6.45 18.64
N ARG A 188 8.45 6.23 19.60
CA ARG A 188 9.01 7.21 20.55
C ARG A 188 10.24 6.57 21.20
N GLY A 189 11.18 7.38 21.71
CA GLY A 189 12.43 6.87 22.28
C GLY A 189 13.17 5.95 21.32
N GLY A 190 13.70 4.85 21.86
CA GLY A 190 14.42 3.80 21.15
C GLY A 190 13.57 2.70 20.53
N HIS A 191 12.23 2.84 20.42
CA HIS A 191 11.36 1.74 19.94
C HIS A 191 10.21 2.11 19.00
N THR A 192 9.70 1.07 18.34
CA THR A 192 8.57 1.08 17.41
C THR A 192 7.53 0.06 17.88
N LEU A 193 6.29 0.50 18.02
CA LEU A 193 5.11 -0.35 18.15
C LEU A 193 4.41 -0.52 16.80
N VAL A 194 3.94 -1.75 16.54
CA VAL A 194 3.10 -2.06 15.37
C VAL A 194 1.83 -2.79 15.84
N LEU A 195 0.68 -2.34 15.38
CA LEU A 195 -0.62 -2.98 15.60
C LEU A 195 -1.05 -3.68 14.31
N LEU A 196 -1.37 -4.97 14.41
CA LEU A 196 -1.93 -5.75 13.30
C LEU A 196 -3.46 -5.63 13.25
N ASP A 197 -4.07 -5.85 12.08
CA ASP A 197 -5.53 -5.80 11.87
C ASP A 197 -6.31 -6.78 12.78
N GLY A 198 -5.66 -7.88 13.21
CA GLY A 198 -6.20 -8.82 14.21
C GLY A 198 -6.14 -8.35 15.67
N GLY A 199 -5.67 -7.13 15.94
CA GLY A 199 -5.55 -6.57 17.30
C GLY A 199 -4.27 -6.94 18.06
N THR A 200 -3.35 -7.68 17.44
CA THR A 200 -2.04 -8.05 18.01
C THR A 200 -1.08 -6.86 17.99
N VAL A 201 -0.43 -6.58 19.12
CA VAL A 201 0.63 -5.57 19.22
C VAL A 201 2.01 -6.22 19.19
N LEU A 202 2.93 -5.65 18.42
CA LEU A 202 4.34 -6.02 18.34
C LEU A 202 5.20 -4.82 18.77
N THR A 203 6.38 -5.08 19.34
CA THR A 203 7.41 -4.07 19.66
C THR A 203 8.74 -4.42 18.97
N ARG A 204 9.51 -3.41 18.55
CA ARG A 204 10.90 -3.50 18.05
C ARG A 204 11.72 -2.35 18.61
N GLY A 205 13.01 -2.55 18.85
CA GLY A 205 13.81 -1.66 19.70
C GLY A 205 14.01 -2.26 21.08
N ASP A 206 14.45 -1.42 22.02
CA ASP A 206 14.62 -1.73 23.44
C ASP A 206 13.35 -1.52 24.29
N GLY A 207 12.26 -1.13 23.64
CA GLY A 207 10.98 -0.81 24.29
C GLY A 207 10.35 -1.98 25.06
N PRO A 208 9.57 -1.70 26.12
CA PRO A 208 8.99 -2.71 27.00
C PRO A 208 8.21 -3.83 26.28
N ALA A 209 8.49 -5.07 26.68
CA ALA A 209 7.83 -6.27 26.17
C ALA A 209 6.29 -6.18 26.29
N VAL A 210 5.59 -6.56 25.22
CA VAL A 210 4.12 -6.53 25.16
C VAL A 210 3.52 -7.54 26.17
N PRO A 211 2.56 -7.15 27.02
CA PRO A 211 1.96 -8.05 27.99
C PRO A 211 1.26 -9.25 27.35
N ALA A 212 1.44 -10.42 27.95
CA ALA A 212 0.73 -11.63 27.53
C ALA A 212 -0.79 -11.45 27.69
N GLY A 213 -1.57 -11.86 26.67
CA GLY A 213 -3.02 -11.70 26.67
C GLY A 213 -3.52 -10.28 26.38
N LEU A 214 -2.67 -9.38 25.89
CA LEU A 214 -3.14 -8.12 25.31
C LEU A 214 -3.88 -8.40 24.00
N ASP A 215 -5.16 -8.05 23.97
CA ASP A 215 -6.12 -8.42 22.95
C ASP A 215 -7.03 -7.24 22.56
N SER A 216 -7.79 -7.39 21.48
CA SER A 216 -8.83 -6.44 21.07
C SER A 216 -8.33 -4.99 20.90
N VAL A 217 -7.03 -4.78 20.62
CA VAL A 217 -6.42 -3.46 20.50
C VAL A 217 -6.82 -2.81 19.17
N THR A 218 -7.06 -1.49 19.21
CA THR A 218 -7.54 -0.69 18.07
C THR A 218 -6.76 0.63 17.88
N ALA A 219 -5.98 1.04 18.86
CA ALA A 219 -4.97 2.09 18.74
C ALA A 219 -3.83 1.85 19.72
N ILE A 220 -2.65 2.34 19.39
CA ILE A 220 -1.39 2.21 20.15
C ILE A 220 -0.70 3.56 20.24
N ALA A 221 0.05 3.80 21.32
CA ALA A 221 0.98 4.92 21.43
C ALA A 221 2.25 4.49 22.16
N ALA A 222 3.42 4.76 21.58
CA ALA A 222 4.71 4.61 22.23
C ALA A 222 5.05 5.87 23.05
N GLY A 223 5.46 5.68 24.29
CA GLY A 223 6.08 6.69 25.16
C GLY A 223 7.60 6.57 25.17
N GLY A 224 8.30 7.28 26.06
CA GLY A 224 9.77 7.18 26.18
C GLY A 224 10.22 5.77 26.57
N ASN A 225 9.81 5.31 27.75
CA ASN A 225 10.03 3.94 28.24
C ASN A 225 8.72 3.22 28.65
N HIS A 226 7.57 3.71 28.17
CA HIS A 226 6.24 3.15 28.45
C HIS A 226 5.40 3.10 27.17
N ASN A 227 4.28 2.39 27.19
CA ASN A 227 3.41 2.17 26.04
C ASN A 227 1.94 2.19 26.44
N LEU A 228 1.07 2.63 25.54
CA LEU A 228 -0.39 2.60 25.67
C LEU A 228 -1.03 1.75 24.56
N ALA A 229 -2.06 1.00 24.92
CA ALA A 229 -2.97 0.34 24.00
C ALA A 229 -4.42 0.66 24.36
N ARG A 230 -5.20 1.08 23.36
CA ARG A 230 -6.65 1.30 23.47
C ARG A 230 -7.39 0.08 22.91
N ARG A 231 -8.20 -0.56 23.76
CA ARG A 231 -9.09 -1.66 23.33
C ARG A 231 -10.33 -1.15 22.59
N SER A 232 -10.92 -2.01 21.78
CA SER A 232 -12.17 -1.76 21.03
C SER A 232 -13.33 -1.30 21.93
N ASN A 233 -13.38 -1.80 23.18
CA ASN A 233 -14.36 -1.44 24.20
C ASN A 233 -14.13 -0.07 24.86
N GLY A 234 -13.07 0.67 24.49
CA GLY A 234 -12.76 2.01 25.03
C GLY A 234 -11.93 2.02 26.32
N SER A 235 -11.55 0.87 26.86
CA SER A 235 -10.56 0.78 27.95
C SER A 235 -9.12 0.99 27.44
N VAL A 236 -8.24 1.45 28.33
CA VAL A 236 -6.80 1.63 28.06
C VAL A 236 -5.98 0.67 28.92
N VAL A 237 -4.94 0.08 28.32
CA VAL A 237 -3.88 -0.67 28.99
C VAL A 237 -2.59 0.14 28.82
N ALA A 238 -1.79 0.21 29.88
CA ALA A 238 -0.45 0.76 29.83
C ALA A 238 0.57 -0.26 30.37
N TRP A 239 1.79 -0.24 29.85
CA TRP A 239 2.89 -1.09 30.31
C TRP A 239 4.26 -0.47 30.02
N GLY A 240 5.27 -0.91 30.78
CA GLY A 240 6.63 -0.37 30.70
C GLY A 240 7.03 0.26 32.02
N ASP A 241 7.86 1.30 31.95
CA ASP A 241 8.21 2.07 33.13
C ASP A 241 6.96 2.66 33.80
N ASN A 242 7.04 2.74 35.13
CA ASN A 242 6.03 3.31 35.99
C ASN A 242 6.65 4.14 37.13
N SER A 243 7.92 4.54 37.00
CA SER A 243 8.66 5.31 38.02
C SER A 243 7.97 6.63 38.40
N LEU A 244 7.23 7.22 37.45
CA LEU A 244 6.46 8.46 37.62
C LEU A 244 4.95 8.22 37.47
N GLY A 245 4.51 6.95 37.52
CA GLY A 245 3.09 6.57 37.42
C GLY A 245 2.53 6.53 36.00
N GLN A 246 3.38 6.62 34.97
CA GLN A 246 2.96 6.73 33.57
C GLN A 246 2.28 5.46 33.01
N SER A 247 2.54 4.29 33.60
CA SER A 247 1.80 3.04 33.32
C SER A 247 0.60 2.81 34.27
N ALA A 248 0.33 3.69 35.24
CA ALA A 248 -0.76 3.55 36.19
C ALA A 248 -2.07 4.18 35.67
N VAL A 249 -2.73 3.50 34.72
CA VAL A 249 -3.97 3.96 34.08
C VAL A 249 -5.05 4.35 35.12
N PRO A 250 -5.55 5.60 35.14
CA PRO A 250 -6.58 6.03 36.06
C PRO A 250 -7.89 5.23 35.93
N ALA A 251 -8.51 4.93 37.07
CA ALA A 251 -9.80 4.26 37.11
C ALA A 251 -10.90 5.05 36.36
N GLY A 252 -11.78 4.34 35.67
CA GLY A 252 -12.91 4.92 34.94
C GLY A 252 -12.65 5.27 33.47
N ILE A 253 -11.41 5.16 32.97
CA ILE A 253 -11.11 5.27 31.53
C ILE A 253 -11.69 4.06 30.78
N THR A 254 -12.93 4.22 30.31
CA THR A 254 -13.76 3.17 29.69
C THR A 254 -14.33 3.59 28.33
N THR A 255 -14.22 4.86 27.98
CA THR A 255 -14.78 5.45 26.75
C THR A 255 -13.71 6.20 25.94
N ALA A 256 -12.44 5.81 26.08
CA ALA A 256 -11.37 6.40 25.30
C ALA A 256 -11.63 6.22 23.79
N THR A 257 -11.27 7.21 22.98
CA THR A 257 -11.30 7.20 21.51
C THR A 257 -9.91 7.36 20.90
N ALA A 258 -8.97 7.98 21.62
CA ALA A 258 -7.55 8.04 21.25
C ALA A 258 -6.66 8.00 22.50
N VAL A 259 -5.40 7.62 22.31
CA VAL A 259 -4.33 7.65 23.31
C VAL A 259 -3.10 8.32 22.71
N ALA A 260 -2.31 8.99 23.54
CA ALA A 260 -0.99 9.54 23.18
C ALA A 260 -0.05 9.42 24.39
N ALA A 261 1.23 9.23 24.15
CA ALA A 261 2.25 9.11 25.19
C ALA A 261 3.42 10.04 24.88
N GLY A 262 3.83 10.81 25.89
CA GLY A 262 5.05 11.60 25.88
C GLY A 262 6.22 10.80 26.42
N GLU A 263 7.22 11.47 26.98
CA GLU A 263 8.38 10.77 27.56
C GLU A 263 7.94 9.92 28.76
N ASP A 264 7.43 10.60 29.78
CA ASP A 264 7.00 10.03 31.06
C ASP A 264 5.57 10.40 31.44
N HIS A 265 4.74 10.80 30.48
CA HIS A 265 3.32 11.08 30.70
C HIS A 265 2.43 10.50 29.61
N SER A 266 1.18 10.28 29.96
CA SER A 266 0.18 9.61 29.14
C SER A 266 -1.10 10.42 29.06
N LEU A 267 -1.74 10.40 27.88
CA LEU A 267 -2.99 11.07 27.58
C LEU A 267 -4.03 10.08 27.03
N ALA A 268 -5.28 10.25 27.43
CA ALA A 268 -6.44 9.61 26.80
C ALA A 268 -7.51 10.65 26.46
N LEU A 269 -7.97 10.64 25.21
CA LEU A 269 -9.14 11.40 24.77
C LEU A 269 -10.38 10.52 24.93
N LEU A 270 -11.41 11.02 25.62
CA LEU A 270 -12.67 10.32 25.85
C LEU A 270 -13.73 10.71 24.81
N ALA A 271 -14.70 9.82 24.57
CA ALA A 271 -15.76 9.99 23.57
C ALA A 271 -16.64 11.24 23.74
N ASN A 272 -16.65 11.83 24.94
CA ASN A 272 -17.34 13.09 25.25
C ASN A 272 -16.49 14.36 24.96
N GLY A 273 -15.31 14.22 24.33
CA GLY A 273 -14.42 15.34 24.03
C GLY A 273 -13.61 15.88 25.21
N THR A 274 -13.56 15.16 26.34
CA THR A 274 -12.70 15.49 27.49
C THR A 274 -11.42 14.66 27.49
N VAL A 275 -10.36 15.20 28.10
CA VAL A 275 -9.05 14.55 28.20
C VAL A 275 -8.83 14.00 29.62
N ARG A 276 -8.02 12.95 29.73
CA ARG A 276 -7.38 12.48 30.96
C ARG A 276 -5.87 12.44 30.74
N ALA A 277 -5.11 12.88 31.73
CA ALA A 277 -3.65 12.87 31.73
C ALA A 277 -3.15 12.24 33.04
N TRP A 278 -2.02 11.53 32.99
CA TRP A 278 -1.36 10.91 34.15
C TRP A 278 0.12 10.63 33.84
N GLY A 279 0.91 10.30 34.86
CA GLY A 279 2.36 10.15 34.78
C GLY A 279 3.09 11.36 35.38
N ASP A 280 4.29 11.66 34.88
CA ASP A 280 5.09 12.81 35.31
C ASP A 280 4.32 14.12 35.13
N ASN A 281 4.44 14.99 36.13
CA ASN A 281 3.89 16.34 36.12
C ASN A 281 4.94 17.40 36.49
N SER A 282 6.24 17.08 36.40
CA SER A 282 7.34 17.97 36.79
C SER A 282 7.36 19.31 36.04
N PHE A 283 6.67 19.40 34.89
CA PHE A 283 6.47 20.62 34.12
C PHE A 283 4.99 20.99 33.92
N GLY A 284 4.06 20.38 34.66
CA GLY A 284 2.61 20.60 34.51
C GLY A 284 2.01 19.93 33.28
N GLN A 285 2.66 18.93 32.67
CA GLN A 285 2.18 18.28 31.44
C GLN A 285 0.93 17.41 31.60
N THR A 286 0.51 17.13 32.85
CA THR A 286 -0.80 16.53 33.18
C THR A 286 -1.80 17.53 33.76
N ASP A 287 -1.39 18.78 34.05
CA ASP A 287 -2.26 19.85 34.52
C ASP A 287 -3.13 20.37 33.37
N LEU A 288 -4.26 19.68 33.13
CA LEU A 288 -5.19 20.01 32.06
C LEU A 288 -5.72 21.46 32.17
N PRO A 289 -5.61 22.28 31.12
CA PRO A 289 -6.14 23.64 31.10
C PRO A 289 -7.62 23.73 31.49
N ALA A 290 -7.95 24.72 32.30
CA ALA A 290 -9.33 24.95 32.76
C ALA A 290 -10.29 25.12 31.57
N GLY A 291 -11.39 24.36 31.57
CA GLY A 291 -12.37 24.39 30.48
C GLY A 291 -11.98 23.64 29.20
N LEU A 292 -10.95 22.78 29.22
CA LEU A 292 -10.61 21.93 28.09
C LEU A 292 -11.72 20.89 27.82
N ALA A 293 -12.48 21.17 26.77
CA ALA A 293 -13.59 20.35 26.25
C ALA A 293 -13.63 20.45 24.71
N ASP A 294 -14.52 19.68 24.08
CA ASP A 294 -14.68 19.57 22.62
C ASP A 294 -13.41 19.14 21.87
N VAL A 295 -12.52 18.41 22.53
CA VAL A 295 -11.29 17.89 21.95
C VAL A 295 -11.60 16.77 20.95
N ILE A 296 -10.95 16.82 19.79
CA ILE A 296 -11.10 15.84 18.69
C ILE A 296 -9.80 15.08 18.39
N ALA A 297 -8.63 15.63 18.76
CA ALA A 297 -7.35 14.95 18.69
C ALA A 297 -6.43 15.41 19.82
N ILE A 298 -5.47 14.54 20.18
CA ILE A 298 -4.44 14.79 21.19
C ILE A 298 -3.07 14.39 20.63
N ALA A 299 -2.01 15.07 21.08
CA ALA A 299 -0.62 14.67 20.83
C ALA A 299 0.21 14.96 22.09
N ALA A 300 1.28 14.20 22.30
CA ALA A 300 2.19 14.37 23.42
C ALA A 300 3.62 14.51 22.89
N GLY A 301 4.28 15.61 23.24
CA GLY A 301 5.72 15.78 23.08
C GLY A 301 6.46 15.16 24.26
N GLY A 302 7.74 15.46 24.42
CA GLY A 302 8.56 14.88 25.48
C GLY A 302 8.02 15.28 26.86
N TYR A 303 7.83 16.59 27.07
CA TYR A 303 7.39 17.17 28.35
C TYR A 303 6.25 18.18 28.19
N HIS A 304 5.51 18.12 27.07
CA HIS A 304 4.36 18.98 26.80
C HIS A 304 3.26 18.21 26.07
N SER A 305 2.04 18.74 26.13
CA SER A 305 0.81 18.10 25.65
C SER A 305 0.02 19.05 24.78
N LEU A 306 -0.58 18.53 23.70
CA LEU A 306 -1.41 19.28 22.76
C LEU A 306 -2.81 18.67 22.69
N ALA A 307 -3.82 19.53 22.55
CA ALA A 307 -5.20 19.15 22.21
C ALA A 307 -5.71 20.01 21.06
N LEU A 308 -6.32 19.37 20.06
CA LEU A 308 -7.06 20.04 18.98
C LEU A 308 -8.54 20.01 19.32
N LYS A 309 -9.16 21.19 19.42
CA LYS A 309 -10.61 21.35 19.61
C LYS A 309 -11.36 21.29 18.28
N ARG A 310 -12.63 20.89 18.32
CA ARG A 310 -13.54 20.76 17.16
C ARG A 310 -13.65 22.02 16.30
N ASN A 311 -13.46 23.20 16.88
CA ASN A 311 -13.46 24.50 16.20
C ASN A 311 -12.12 24.86 15.52
N GLY A 312 -11.13 23.97 15.53
CA GLY A 312 -9.80 24.21 14.94
C GLY A 312 -8.82 24.94 15.87
N THR A 313 -9.17 25.23 17.13
CA THR A 313 -8.25 25.79 18.12
C THR A 313 -7.31 24.72 18.67
N VAL A 314 -6.01 25.01 18.71
CA VAL A 314 -5.00 24.20 19.41
C VAL A 314 -4.77 24.76 20.81
N VAL A 315 -4.74 23.88 21.80
CA VAL A 315 -4.40 24.19 23.21
C VAL A 315 -3.17 23.37 23.58
N VAL A 316 -2.20 24.00 24.25
CA VAL A 316 -0.93 23.36 24.64
C VAL A 316 -0.63 23.65 26.12
N TRP A 317 -0.08 22.67 26.83
CA TRP A 317 0.31 22.80 28.25
C TRP A 317 1.54 21.93 28.57
N GLY A 318 2.18 22.16 29.72
CA GLY A 318 3.41 21.50 30.14
C GLY A 318 4.66 22.40 30.03
N ARG A 319 5.80 21.82 29.65
CA ARG A 319 7.09 22.50 29.59
C ARG A 319 7.12 23.60 28.52
N SER A 320 7.60 24.80 28.90
CA SER A 320 7.70 25.98 28.02
C SER A 320 9.11 26.55 27.86
N THR A 321 10.17 25.78 28.15
CA THR A 321 11.56 26.31 28.21
C THR A 321 12.14 26.75 26.86
N ALA A 322 11.45 26.49 25.75
CA ALA A 322 11.82 26.95 24.42
C ALA A 322 10.58 27.32 23.59
N GLY A 323 9.55 27.89 24.22
CA GLY A 323 8.34 28.38 23.53
C GLY A 323 7.42 27.30 22.98
N GLN A 324 7.45 26.07 23.52
CA GLN A 324 6.54 24.99 23.10
C GLN A 324 5.05 25.33 23.30
N LEU A 325 4.75 26.18 24.28
CA LEU A 325 3.40 26.65 24.57
C LEU A 325 3.01 27.93 23.79
N ASP A 326 3.94 28.54 23.06
CA ASP A 326 3.73 29.81 22.36
C ASP A 326 2.99 29.57 21.02
N VAL A 327 1.72 29.17 21.13
CA VAL A 327 0.85 28.93 19.98
C VAL A 327 0.75 30.20 19.14
N PRO A 328 1.09 30.15 17.83
CA PRO A 328 1.02 31.33 16.97
C PRO A 328 -0.38 31.95 16.93
N ALA A 329 -0.47 33.27 17.11
CA ALA A 329 -1.75 33.98 17.23
C ALA A 329 -2.62 33.93 15.96
N ASP A 330 -2.03 33.62 14.80
CA ASP A 330 -2.70 33.40 13.51
C ASP A 330 -3.03 31.92 13.25
N LEU A 331 -2.81 31.01 14.21
CA LEU A 331 -3.11 29.59 14.05
C LEU A 331 -4.61 29.32 14.16
N ALA A 332 -5.29 29.32 13.01
CA ALA A 332 -6.68 28.95 12.84
C ALA A 332 -6.86 27.73 11.91
N ASP A 333 -8.08 27.19 11.87
CA ASP A 333 -8.50 26.11 10.95
C ASP A 333 -7.62 24.85 10.96
N VAL A 334 -7.06 24.50 12.13
CA VAL A 334 -6.25 23.29 12.28
C VAL A 334 -7.10 22.03 12.16
N VAL A 335 -6.60 21.04 11.41
CA VAL A 335 -7.24 19.74 11.15
C VAL A 335 -6.44 18.55 11.65
N ALA A 336 -5.12 18.71 11.86
CA ALA A 336 -4.27 17.71 12.51
C ALA A 336 -3.18 18.39 13.35
N ILE A 337 -2.70 17.69 14.38
CA ILE A 337 -1.62 18.13 15.27
C ILE A 337 -0.60 17.00 15.43
N GLY A 338 0.64 17.38 15.71
CA GLY A 338 1.72 16.47 16.08
C GLY A 338 2.68 17.17 17.04
N ALA A 339 3.51 16.39 17.73
CA ALA A 339 4.50 16.91 18.66
C ALA A 339 5.79 16.10 18.52
N GLY A 340 6.92 16.79 18.63
CA GLY A 340 8.22 16.18 18.91
C GLY A 340 8.62 16.45 20.36
N ASP A 341 9.87 16.18 20.71
CA ASP A 341 10.28 16.25 22.12
C ASP A 341 10.24 17.66 22.70
N PHE A 342 10.61 18.64 21.87
CA PHE A 342 10.68 20.06 22.25
C PHE A 342 10.02 21.00 21.25
N HIS A 343 9.19 20.49 20.34
CA HIS A 343 8.49 21.30 19.34
C HIS A 343 7.07 20.78 19.07
N SER A 344 6.23 21.63 18.50
CA SER A 344 4.83 21.40 18.19
C SER A 344 4.58 21.62 16.70
N LEU A 345 3.67 20.84 16.11
CA LEU A 345 3.29 20.86 14.70
C LEU A 345 1.77 20.92 14.55
N ALA A 346 1.29 21.73 13.61
CA ALA A 346 -0.12 21.80 13.25
C ALA A 346 -0.30 21.83 11.73
N VAL A 347 -1.35 21.19 11.23
CA VAL A 347 -1.77 21.19 9.82
C VAL A 347 -3.05 22.00 9.70
N ARG A 348 -3.04 23.06 8.90
CA ARG A 348 -4.23 23.87 8.57
C ARG A 348 -5.09 23.16 7.53
N ARG A 349 -6.37 23.50 7.42
CA ARG A 349 -7.33 22.90 6.46
C ARG A 349 -6.93 23.07 4.99
N ASP A 350 -6.10 24.06 4.67
CA ASP A 350 -5.49 24.27 3.34
C ASP A 350 -4.31 23.33 3.04
N GLY A 351 -3.92 22.48 4.00
CA GLY A 351 -2.79 21.56 3.88
C GLY A 351 -1.42 22.20 4.11
N THR A 352 -1.35 23.42 4.64
CA THR A 352 -0.11 24.05 5.10
C THR A 352 0.26 23.62 6.53
N VAL A 353 1.55 23.67 6.86
CA VAL A 353 2.09 23.27 8.18
C VAL A 353 2.62 24.49 8.93
N VAL A 354 2.32 24.56 10.22
CA VAL A 354 2.88 25.53 11.17
C VAL A 354 3.63 24.76 12.25
N ALA A 355 4.85 25.23 12.58
CA ALA A 355 5.71 24.63 13.58
C ALA A 355 6.19 25.69 14.58
N TRP A 356 6.20 25.38 15.88
CA TRP A 356 6.69 26.28 16.94
C TRP A 356 7.38 25.51 18.08
N GLY A 357 8.16 26.22 18.90
CA GLY A 357 8.96 25.65 19.99
C GLY A 357 10.47 25.74 19.76
N TRP A 358 11.21 24.69 20.11
CA TRP A 358 12.67 24.65 19.98
C TRP A 358 13.11 24.42 18.53
N ASN A 359 14.17 25.14 18.08
CA ASN A 359 14.59 25.17 16.68
C ASN A 359 16.11 25.02 16.43
N ASN A 360 16.92 24.60 17.42
CA ASN A 360 18.38 24.53 17.20
C ASN A 360 18.76 23.52 16.09
N GLY A 361 17.89 22.54 15.83
CA GLY A 361 18.03 21.56 14.76
C GLY A 361 17.19 21.87 13.52
N GLN A 362 16.76 23.11 13.28
CA GLN A 362 15.94 23.51 12.12
C GLN A 362 14.59 22.76 11.99
N GLN A 363 14.10 22.10 13.04
CA GLN A 363 12.82 21.36 13.01
C GLN A 363 11.60 22.27 12.78
N LEU A 364 11.70 23.59 13.02
CA LEU A 364 10.64 24.54 12.69
C LEU A 364 10.74 25.08 11.26
N ALA A 365 11.82 24.78 10.53
CA ALA A 365 12.06 25.27 9.17
C ALA A 365 11.22 24.48 8.15
N VAL A 366 9.90 24.66 8.21
CA VAL A 366 8.93 24.06 7.29
C VAL A 366 9.36 24.35 5.84
N PRO A 367 9.56 23.32 4.99
CA PRO A 367 10.09 23.50 3.64
C PRO A 367 9.24 24.47 2.79
N PRO A 368 9.86 25.44 2.09
CA PRO A 368 9.14 26.40 1.25
C PRO A 368 8.27 25.70 0.19
N GLY A 369 6.98 26.05 0.14
CA GLY A 369 6.01 25.46 -0.79
C GLY A 369 5.39 24.13 -0.33
N LEU A 370 5.73 23.62 0.86
CA LEU A 370 5.07 22.44 1.42
C LEU A 370 3.56 22.69 1.59
N SER A 371 2.76 21.84 0.94
CA SER A 371 1.32 21.96 0.84
C SER A 371 0.67 20.60 0.60
N GLY A 372 -0.65 20.51 0.80
CA GLY A 372 -1.38 19.24 0.69
C GLY A 372 -1.05 18.23 1.80
N VAL A 373 -0.55 18.70 2.95
CA VAL A 373 -0.24 17.85 4.12
C VAL A 373 -1.53 17.40 4.80
N ILE A 374 -1.58 16.14 5.24
CA ILE A 374 -2.71 15.52 5.95
C ILE A 374 -2.35 14.99 7.34
N ALA A 375 -1.07 14.72 7.60
CA ALA A 375 -0.58 14.31 8.91
C ALA A 375 0.87 14.78 9.12
N VAL A 376 1.25 14.95 10.38
CA VAL A 376 2.58 15.39 10.82
C VAL A 376 3.06 14.55 12.00
N ALA A 377 4.37 14.35 12.09
CA ALA A 377 5.03 13.70 13.21
C ALA A 377 6.32 14.48 13.56
N GLY A 378 6.66 14.57 14.84
CA GLY A 378 7.90 15.19 15.29
C GLY A 378 8.74 14.17 16.07
N GLY A 379 10.03 14.13 15.81
CA GLY A 379 10.99 13.48 16.71
C GLY A 379 11.68 14.52 17.59
N TYR A 380 12.94 14.26 17.94
CA TYR A 380 13.71 15.16 18.82
C TYR A 380 14.14 16.46 18.13
N SER A 381 14.90 16.34 17.04
CA SER A 381 15.47 17.46 16.25
C SER A 381 14.98 17.49 14.80
N PHE A 382 13.91 16.79 14.48
CA PHE A 382 13.36 16.72 13.13
C PHE A 382 11.83 16.65 13.15
N SER A 383 11.23 16.98 12.01
CA SER A 383 9.79 16.92 11.78
C SER A 383 9.52 16.23 10.44
N ALA A 384 8.32 15.69 10.31
CA ALA A 384 7.87 14.94 9.15
C ALA A 384 6.41 15.29 8.80
N ALA A 385 6.11 15.24 7.51
CA ALA A 385 4.79 15.47 6.94
C ALA A 385 4.42 14.39 5.92
N LEU A 386 3.20 13.89 6.02
CA LEU A 386 2.55 13.04 5.03
C LEU A 386 1.60 13.88 4.19
N LYS A 387 1.74 13.82 2.86
CA LYS A 387 0.89 14.53 1.90
C LYS A 387 -0.28 13.65 1.42
N SER A 388 -1.35 14.29 0.96
CA SER A 388 -2.58 13.64 0.46
C SER A 388 -2.37 12.75 -0.77
N ASP A 389 -1.27 12.95 -1.50
CA ASP A 389 -0.82 12.10 -2.62
C ASP A 389 -0.01 10.88 -2.16
N GLY A 390 0.14 10.68 -0.85
CA GLY A 390 0.91 9.58 -0.25
C GLY A 390 2.43 9.78 -0.31
N THR A 391 2.91 10.99 -0.64
CA THR A 391 4.33 11.34 -0.57
C THR A 391 4.72 11.87 0.81
N PHE A 392 6.02 11.83 1.10
CA PHE A 392 6.60 12.15 2.39
C PHE A 392 7.62 13.29 2.30
N VAL A 393 7.69 14.12 3.33
CA VAL A 393 8.74 15.15 3.49
C VAL A 393 9.19 15.17 4.95
N ALA A 394 10.49 15.09 5.20
CA ALA A 394 11.09 15.35 6.51
C ALA A 394 12.09 16.52 6.43
N TRP A 395 12.27 17.22 7.55
CA TRP A 395 13.19 18.35 7.70
C TRP A 395 13.68 18.47 9.14
N GLY A 396 14.71 19.29 9.34
CA GLY A 396 15.42 19.45 10.61
C GLY A 396 16.86 18.90 10.52
N THR A 397 17.44 18.47 11.63
CA THR A 397 18.81 17.93 11.68
C THR A 397 18.96 16.87 12.79
N ARG A 398 19.03 15.59 12.43
CA ARG A 398 19.60 14.53 13.29
C ARG A 398 20.05 13.34 12.44
N GLY A 399 21.27 12.85 12.70
CA GLY A 399 21.86 11.63 12.12
C GLY A 399 22.11 11.61 10.59
N PRO A 400 23.07 10.81 10.10
CA PRO A 400 23.09 10.39 8.70
C PRO A 400 21.90 9.42 8.43
N GLY A 401 21.29 9.48 7.24
CA GLY A 401 20.25 8.52 6.84
C GLY A 401 18.80 8.83 7.26
N LEU A 402 18.57 9.74 8.21
CA LEU A 402 17.20 10.00 8.72
C LEU A 402 16.34 10.84 7.76
N LEU A 403 16.96 11.86 7.15
CA LEU A 403 16.30 12.72 6.15
C LEU A 403 16.42 12.15 4.73
N ASP A 404 17.20 11.08 4.55
CA ASP A 404 17.36 10.35 3.30
C ASP A 404 16.15 9.43 3.09
N VAL A 405 15.01 10.05 2.77
CA VAL A 405 13.73 9.38 2.55
C VAL A 405 13.90 8.21 1.57
N PRO A 406 13.55 6.96 1.95
CA PRO A 406 13.66 5.82 1.05
C PRO A 406 12.93 6.07 -0.28
N VAL A 407 13.56 5.71 -1.39
CA VAL A 407 13.03 5.97 -2.75
C VAL A 407 11.68 5.27 -3.02
N ASP A 408 11.31 4.30 -2.20
CA ASP A 408 10.07 3.54 -2.21
C ASP A 408 9.03 4.00 -1.16
N ALA A 409 9.32 5.08 -0.40
CA ALA A 409 8.41 5.74 0.54
C ALA A 409 7.36 6.63 -0.17
N SER A 410 6.60 6.00 -1.07
CA SER A 410 5.45 6.56 -1.78
C SER A 410 4.17 5.82 -1.40
N ARG A 411 2.99 6.38 -1.70
CA ARG A 411 1.69 5.76 -1.35
C ARG A 411 1.55 5.48 0.16
N LEU A 412 2.08 6.34 1.02
CA LEU A 412 1.99 6.18 2.47
C LEU A 412 0.58 6.54 2.98
N THR A 413 0.17 5.92 4.10
CA THR A 413 -1.13 6.16 4.78
C THR A 413 -1.00 6.61 6.22
N ALA A 414 0.10 6.29 6.89
CA ALA A 414 0.41 6.77 8.24
C ALA A 414 1.92 6.99 8.38
N ILE A 415 2.29 7.88 9.31
CA ILE A 415 3.68 8.16 9.70
C ILE A 415 3.76 8.24 11.23
N ALA A 416 4.90 7.83 11.78
CA ALA A 416 5.29 8.01 13.18
C ALA A 416 6.78 8.36 13.24
N ALA A 417 7.18 9.12 14.27
CA ALA A 417 8.55 9.54 14.49
C ALA A 417 8.97 9.17 15.92
N GLY A 418 10.06 8.42 16.04
CA GLY A 418 10.72 8.18 17.31
C GLY A 418 11.70 9.31 17.67
N GLU A 419 12.57 9.08 18.65
CA GLU A 419 13.62 10.05 18.99
C GLU A 419 14.56 10.30 17.80
N ASP A 420 14.90 9.23 17.09
CA ASP A 420 16.01 9.15 16.12
C ASP A 420 15.67 8.31 14.85
N HIS A 421 14.41 7.91 14.71
CA HIS A 421 13.94 7.07 13.60
C HIS A 421 12.56 7.49 13.10
N LEU A 422 12.28 7.15 11.85
CA LEU A 422 11.00 7.35 11.19
C LEU A 422 10.40 6.00 10.83
N VAL A 423 9.08 5.93 10.94
CA VAL A 423 8.28 4.75 10.58
C VAL A 423 7.10 5.22 9.73
N ALA A 424 6.85 4.53 8.63
CA ALA A 424 5.73 4.84 7.74
C ALA A 424 4.99 3.57 7.31
N LEU A 425 3.67 3.66 7.23
CA LEU A 425 2.81 2.59 6.76
C LEU A 425 2.52 2.81 5.28
N ARG A 426 3.03 1.95 4.41
CA ARG A 426 2.74 1.99 2.98
C ARG A 426 1.38 1.37 2.70
N ALA A 427 0.59 2.03 1.86
CA ALA A 427 -0.76 1.61 1.48
C ALA A 427 -0.76 0.44 0.48
N ASP A 428 0.25 -0.41 0.49
CA ASP A 428 0.25 -1.55 -0.39
C ASP A 428 -0.77 -2.59 0.10
N SER A 429 -1.97 -2.45 -0.45
CA SER A 429 -2.24 -3.40 -1.52
C SER A 429 -1.01 -3.39 -2.45
N LEU A 430 -0.12 -4.38 -2.24
CA LEU A 430 0.35 -5.07 -3.43
C LEU A 430 -0.99 -5.47 -4.08
N PRO A 431 -1.34 -4.97 -5.27
CA PRO A 431 -2.00 -5.93 -6.14
C PRO A 431 -1.04 -7.10 -6.09
N VAL A 432 -1.52 -8.28 -5.65
CA VAL A 432 -0.88 -9.55 -6.02
C VAL A 432 -0.49 -9.30 -7.46
N ARG A 433 0.83 -9.21 -7.76
CA ARG A 433 1.22 -8.91 -9.13
C ARG A 433 0.48 -9.97 -9.91
N VAL A 434 -0.43 -9.55 -10.77
CA VAL A 434 -0.99 -10.41 -11.79
C VAL A 434 0.25 -10.74 -12.58
N ALA A 435 0.90 -11.84 -12.20
CA ALA A 435 2.23 -12.17 -12.61
C ALA A 435 2.12 -12.23 -14.11
N ARG A 436 2.83 -11.32 -14.81
CA ARG A 436 2.58 -10.98 -16.22
C ARG A 436 2.36 -12.29 -16.97
N LEU A 437 1.08 -12.53 -17.26
CA LEU A 437 0.55 -13.87 -17.53
C LEU A 437 0.97 -14.34 -18.93
N ASP A 438 1.46 -13.37 -19.71
CA ASP A 438 2.17 -13.44 -20.97
C ASP A 438 3.67 -13.77 -20.80
N GLU A 439 4.47 -12.87 -20.20
CA GLU A 439 5.95 -12.91 -20.25
C GLU A 439 6.56 -14.20 -19.68
N SER A 440 5.91 -14.81 -18.68
CA SER A 440 6.41 -16.03 -18.04
C SER A 440 5.90 -17.34 -18.65
N ASN A 441 4.85 -17.29 -19.50
CA ASN A 441 4.12 -18.47 -20.00
C ASN A 441 4.19 -18.69 -21.52
N VAL A 442 4.89 -17.86 -22.30
CA VAL A 442 5.12 -18.15 -23.72
C VAL A 442 5.86 -19.49 -23.86
N GLY A 443 5.11 -20.55 -24.19
CA GLY A 443 5.62 -21.91 -24.38
C GLY A 443 5.69 -22.81 -23.13
N LYS A 444 5.03 -22.48 -22.00
CA LYS A 444 5.05 -23.30 -20.77
C LYS A 444 3.67 -23.79 -20.35
N ILE A 445 3.63 -24.97 -19.72
CA ILE A 445 2.41 -25.57 -19.16
C ILE A 445 2.39 -25.33 -17.64
N GLY A 446 2.03 -24.10 -17.27
CA GLY A 446 1.95 -23.65 -15.88
C GLY A 446 3.23 -23.02 -15.31
N ILE A 447 3.10 -22.40 -14.13
CA ILE A 447 4.14 -21.58 -13.51
C ILE A 447 5.41 -22.41 -13.25
N GLY A 448 6.53 -21.95 -13.81
CA GLY A 448 7.86 -22.49 -13.52
C GLY A 448 8.21 -23.86 -14.12
N ARG A 449 7.25 -24.60 -14.71
CA ARG A 449 7.52 -25.93 -15.25
C ARG A 449 8.14 -25.87 -16.64
N ALA A 450 9.33 -26.46 -16.79
CA ALA A 450 9.78 -26.97 -18.09
C ALA A 450 9.01 -28.27 -18.40
N PRO A 451 8.53 -28.49 -19.64
CA PRO A 451 8.11 -29.82 -20.04
C PRO A 451 9.33 -30.76 -20.03
N VAL A 452 9.07 -32.05 -19.84
CA VAL A 452 10.08 -33.12 -19.69
C VAL A 452 10.75 -33.14 -18.30
N LEU A 453 10.24 -34.01 -17.41
CA LEU A 453 10.98 -34.91 -16.47
C LEU A 453 10.11 -35.47 -15.31
N ASN A 454 8.79 -35.61 -15.46
CA ASN A 454 7.98 -36.40 -14.51
C ASN A 454 7.47 -37.71 -15.16
N PRO A 455 8.02 -38.89 -14.81
CA PRO A 455 7.58 -40.18 -15.33
C PRO A 455 6.08 -40.46 -15.11
N LEU A 456 5.49 -39.92 -14.03
CA LEU A 456 4.08 -40.08 -13.69
C LEU A 456 3.11 -39.42 -14.71
N GLU A 457 3.59 -38.43 -15.49
CA GLU A 457 2.79 -37.81 -16.56
C GLU A 457 3.01 -38.51 -17.92
N VAL A 458 4.07 -39.32 -18.07
CA VAL A 458 4.42 -40.00 -19.33
C VAL A 458 3.86 -41.43 -19.37
N GLU A 459 3.84 -42.16 -18.26
CA GLU A 459 3.30 -43.52 -18.17
C GLU A 459 1.81 -43.58 -17.76
N GLY A 460 0.96 -42.85 -18.50
CA GLY A 460 -0.40 -43.27 -18.86
C GLY A 460 -1.48 -43.56 -17.80
N ASN A 461 -1.16 -43.58 -16.50
CA ASN A 461 -2.07 -44.04 -15.43
C ASN A 461 -2.58 -42.94 -14.50
N ALA A 462 -2.06 -41.70 -14.61
CA ALA A 462 -2.71 -40.52 -14.03
C ALA A 462 -3.91 -40.08 -14.91
N SER A 463 -5.05 -40.75 -14.74
CA SER A 463 -6.37 -40.39 -15.27
C SER A 463 -6.51 -40.26 -16.81
N LYS A 464 -6.39 -41.40 -17.53
CA LYS A 464 -6.83 -41.51 -18.95
C LYS A 464 -7.66 -42.76 -19.30
N THR A 465 -8.04 -43.58 -18.33
CA THR A 465 -8.68 -44.88 -18.60
C THR A 465 -9.98 -45.09 -17.81
N SER A 466 -11.05 -45.49 -18.53
CA SER A 466 -12.35 -45.97 -18.02
C SER A 466 -13.40 -44.99 -17.44
N ALA A 467 -13.67 -43.87 -18.12
CA ALA A 467 -15.06 -43.46 -18.43
C ALA A 467 -15.06 -42.45 -19.59
N GLY A 468 -15.95 -42.62 -20.57
CA GLY A 468 -15.91 -41.83 -21.80
C GLY A 468 -16.49 -40.41 -21.66
N GLY A 469 -15.89 -39.44 -22.34
CA GLY A 469 -16.61 -38.26 -22.83
C GLY A 469 -16.55 -36.97 -22.01
N TRP A 470 -15.38 -36.58 -21.47
CA TRP A 470 -15.24 -35.23 -20.89
C TRP A 470 -13.85 -34.59 -20.99
N LEU A 471 -13.25 -34.54 -22.20
CA LEU A 471 -12.12 -33.64 -22.51
C LEU A 471 -11.87 -33.57 -24.04
N ALA A 472 -12.74 -32.83 -24.73
CA ALA A 472 -12.38 -32.12 -25.96
C ALA A 472 -12.35 -30.63 -25.60
N ASN A 473 -11.15 -30.08 -25.48
CA ASN A 473 -10.87 -28.81 -24.82
C ASN A 473 -11.71 -27.63 -25.33
N SER A 474 -12.23 -26.85 -24.38
CA SER A 474 -12.35 -25.38 -24.43
C SER A 474 -12.45 -24.70 -25.82
N ASP A 475 -13.59 -24.81 -26.51
CA ASP A 475 -14.26 -23.63 -27.10
C ASP A 475 -15.75 -23.90 -27.48
N ARG A 476 -16.52 -22.80 -27.53
CA ARG A 476 -17.71 -22.57 -28.38
C ARG A 476 -19.08 -23.22 -28.10
N ARG A 477 -19.28 -24.05 -27.05
CA ARG A 477 -20.64 -24.60 -26.75
C ARG A 477 -21.21 -24.48 -25.34
N ILE A 478 -20.47 -24.01 -24.33
CA ILE A 478 -20.99 -23.86 -22.96
C ILE A 478 -20.82 -22.41 -22.49
N LYS A 479 -21.69 -21.53 -23.02
CA LYS A 479 -22.05 -20.21 -22.45
C LYS A 479 -23.57 -20.09 -22.27
N THR A 480 -24.22 -21.22 -22.02
CA THR A 480 -25.58 -21.30 -21.49
C THR A 480 -25.51 -21.26 -19.97
N ASP A 481 -26.48 -20.60 -19.32
CA ASP A 481 -26.51 -20.39 -17.86
C ASP A 481 -25.43 -19.43 -17.29
N ILE A 482 -25.06 -18.38 -18.04
CA ILE A 482 -24.41 -17.19 -17.45
C ILE A 482 -25.42 -16.50 -16.53
N ARG A 483 -25.27 -16.69 -15.22
CA ARG A 483 -26.05 -15.99 -14.18
C ARG A 483 -25.32 -14.72 -13.73
N THR A 484 -26.08 -13.70 -13.32
CA THR A 484 -25.51 -12.49 -12.72
C THR A 484 -24.84 -12.81 -11.38
N VAL A 485 -23.73 -12.12 -11.08
CA VAL A 485 -22.87 -12.34 -9.89
C VAL A 485 -23.50 -11.77 -8.59
N THR A 486 -24.82 -11.85 -8.47
CA THR A 486 -25.59 -11.41 -7.30
C THR A 486 -25.61 -12.55 -6.28
N GLY A 487 -25.04 -12.33 -5.09
CA GLY A 487 -24.92 -13.36 -4.03
C GLY A 487 -23.62 -14.20 -4.08
N ALA A 488 -22.84 -14.15 -5.16
CA ALA A 488 -21.60 -14.94 -5.26
C ALA A 488 -20.53 -14.59 -4.21
N LEU A 489 -20.54 -13.36 -3.68
CA LEU A 489 -19.65 -12.93 -2.60
C LEU A 489 -20.02 -13.61 -1.27
N GLU A 490 -21.33 -13.63 -0.95
CA GLU A 490 -21.89 -14.33 0.22
C GLU A 490 -21.62 -15.84 0.12
N THR A 491 -21.72 -16.42 -1.08
CA THR A 491 -21.35 -17.82 -1.36
C THR A 491 -19.86 -18.08 -1.13
N LEU A 492 -18.97 -17.14 -1.48
CA LEU A 492 -17.53 -17.27 -1.25
C LEU A 492 -17.16 -17.18 0.22
N ASP A 493 -17.80 -16.33 1.02
CA ASP A 493 -17.52 -16.19 2.46
C ASP A 493 -17.88 -17.45 3.29
N LEU A 494 -18.65 -18.38 2.73
CA LEU A 494 -18.93 -19.70 3.32
C LEU A 494 -17.77 -20.71 3.16
N VAL A 495 -16.74 -20.39 2.37
CA VAL A 495 -15.58 -21.26 2.12
C VAL A 495 -14.35 -20.71 2.84
N ARG A 496 -13.80 -21.49 3.77
CA ARG A 496 -12.54 -21.14 4.44
C ARG A 496 -11.34 -21.49 3.57
N LEU A 497 -10.51 -20.48 3.34
CA LEU A 497 -9.15 -20.64 2.83
C LEU A 497 -8.24 -21.12 3.95
N VAL A 498 -7.40 -22.11 3.65
CA VAL A 498 -6.43 -22.70 4.57
C VAL A 498 -5.05 -22.72 3.93
N ASP A 499 -4.04 -22.55 4.76
CA ASP A 499 -2.65 -22.86 4.42
C ASP A 499 -2.32 -24.28 4.90
N PHE A 500 -1.95 -25.17 3.99
CA PHE A 500 -1.58 -26.55 4.30
C PHE A 500 -0.13 -26.86 3.92
N ARG A 501 0.50 -27.70 4.73
CA ARG A 501 1.85 -28.28 4.53
C ARG A 501 1.67 -29.79 4.47
N TYR A 502 2.45 -30.48 3.62
CA TYR A 502 2.48 -31.95 3.65
C TYR A 502 2.98 -32.45 5.00
N THR A 503 2.50 -33.62 5.46
CA THR A 503 2.99 -34.22 6.70
C THR A 503 4.42 -34.72 6.51
N ASP A 504 5.19 -34.77 7.61
CA ASP A 504 6.59 -35.19 7.54
C ASP A 504 6.73 -36.64 7.03
N ASP A 505 5.76 -37.52 7.36
CA ASP A 505 5.65 -38.88 6.82
C ASP A 505 5.45 -38.91 5.29
N TYR A 506 4.64 -37.98 4.75
CA TYR A 506 4.36 -37.88 3.32
C TYR A 506 5.57 -37.30 2.56
N LEU A 507 6.26 -36.31 3.13
CA LEU A 507 7.51 -35.78 2.60
C LEU A 507 8.63 -36.83 2.60
N ALA A 508 8.69 -37.69 3.63
CA ALA A 508 9.65 -38.80 3.69
C ALA A 508 9.41 -39.87 2.59
N LEU A 509 8.14 -40.10 2.22
CA LEU A 509 7.75 -40.99 1.11
C LEU A 509 7.93 -40.35 -0.27
N HIS A 510 7.92 -39.01 -0.34
CA HIS A 510 8.00 -38.24 -1.58
C HIS A 510 9.12 -37.18 -1.55
N PRO A 511 10.41 -37.58 -1.41
CA PRO A 511 11.54 -36.66 -1.20
C PRO A 511 11.89 -35.77 -2.39
N SER A 512 11.18 -35.88 -3.52
CA SER A 512 11.24 -34.93 -4.65
C SER A 512 10.34 -33.70 -4.47
N LEU A 513 9.43 -33.73 -3.48
CA LEU A 513 8.62 -32.57 -3.10
C LEU A 513 9.40 -31.71 -2.10
N GLY A 514 9.50 -30.41 -2.40
CA GLY A 514 10.03 -29.45 -1.44
C GLY A 514 9.06 -29.26 -0.26
N ASP A 515 9.60 -29.09 0.94
CA ASP A 515 8.81 -28.70 2.10
C ASP A 515 8.25 -27.29 1.88
N GLY A 516 6.94 -27.19 1.72
CA GLY A 516 6.24 -26.02 1.24
C GLY A 516 4.84 -25.89 1.82
N ARG A 517 4.39 -24.65 1.89
CA ARG A 517 3.06 -24.23 2.36
C ARG A 517 2.23 -23.76 1.17
N PHE A 518 0.98 -24.22 1.12
CA PHE A 518 0.12 -24.08 -0.05
C PHE A 518 -1.27 -23.60 0.38
N LEU A 519 -1.77 -22.55 -0.29
CA LEU A 519 -3.14 -22.06 -0.12
C LEU A 519 -4.13 -23.00 -0.82
N ASN A 520 -5.14 -23.45 -0.07
CA ASN A 520 -6.18 -24.35 -0.53
C ASN A 520 -7.51 -24.09 0.22
N VAL A 521 -8.51 -24.91 -0.02
CA VAL A 521 -9.82 -24.91 0.67
C VAL A 521 -10.05 -26.25 1.38
N ILE A 522 -10.83 -26.26 2.44
CA ILE A 522 -11.24 -27.51 3.08
C ILE A 522 -12.30 -28.19 2.22
N ALA A 523 -12.01 -29.38 1.70
CA ALA A 523 -12.86 -30.07 0.73
C ALA A 523 -14.29 -30.33 1.23
N GLN A 524 -14.48 -30.61 2.52
CA GLN A 524 -15.79 -30.79 3.14
C GLN A 524 -16.61 -29.48 3.19
N GLU A 525 -15.94 -28.35 3.47
CA GLU A 525 -16.58 -27.03 3.48
C GLU A 525 -16.87 -26.57 2.05
N PHE A 526 -15.95 -26.81 1.12
CA PHE A 526 -16.15 -26.54 -0.30
C PHE A 526 -17.28 -27.39 -0.90
N ALA A 527 -17.44 -28.65 -0.49
CA ALA A 527 -18.53 -29.52 -0.93
C ALA A 527 -19.92 -29.05 -0.46
N ALA A 528 -20.00 -28.35 0.67
CA ALA A 528 -21.26 -27.78 1.14
C ALA A 528 -21.75 -26.59 0.28
N VAL A 529 -20.84 -25.97 -0.48
CA VAL A 529 -21.09 -24.78 -1.30
C VAL A 529 -21.08 -25.10 -2.80
N PHE A 530 -20.18 -25.98 -3.23
CA PHE A 530 -19.92 -26.40 -4.61
C PHE A 530 -19.84 -27.94 -4.73
N PRO A 531 -20.92 -28.69 -4.41
CA PRO A 531 -20.89 -30.14 -4.32
C PRO A 531 -20.42 -30.84 -5.60
N ASP A 532 -20.78 -30.31 -6.78
CA ASP A 532 -20.41 -30.89 -8.08
C ASP A 532 -18.91 -30.78 -8.41
N HIS A 533 -18.16 -29.96 -7.65
CA HIS A 533 -16.74 -29.66 -7.83
C HIS A 533 -15.84 -30.37 -6.81
N VAL A 534 -16.41 -31.25 -5.96
CA VAL A 534 -15.67 -32.10 -5.02
C VAL A 534 -15.95 -33.56 -5.34
N ARG A 535 -14.91 -34.40 -5.36
CA ARG A 535 -15.04 -35.84 -5.64
C ARG A 535 -14.21 -36.67 -4.66
N GLY A 536 -14.62 -37.92 -4.46
CA GLY A 536 -13.80 -38.89 -3.76
C GLY A 536 -12.52 -39.18 -4.55
N GLY A 537 -11.37 -39.06 -3.89
CA GLY A 537 -10.05 -39.35 -4.48
C GLY A 537 -9.72 -40.84 -4.58
N GLY A 538 -10.64 -41.74 -4.18
CA GLY A 538 -10.42 -43.20 -4.13
C GLY A 538 -9.58 -43.69 -2.95
N GLU A 539 -8.81 -42.80 -2.32
CA GLU A 539 -8.05 -43.06 -1.08
C GLU A 539 -8.91 -42.86 0.17
N LYS A 540 -8.54 -43.52 1.26
CA LYS A 540 -9.27 -43.48 2.54
C LYS A 540 -8.36 -43.20 3.72
N LEU A 541 -8.86 -42.42 4.68
CA LEU A 541 -8.25 -42.24 5.98
C LEU A 541 -8.33 -43.52 6.82
N SER A 542 -7.57 -43.57 7.92
CA SER A 542 -7.50 -44.73 8.82
C SER A 542 -8.81 -45.06 9.54
N ASP A 543 -9.77 -44.13 9.57
CA ASP A 543 -11.14 -44.33 10.06
C ASP A 543 -12.12 -44.88 8.98
N GLY A 544 -11.65 -45.05 7.75
CA GLY A 544 -12.44 -45.55 6.60
C GLY A 544 -13.20 -44.48 5.81
N SER A 545 -13.13 -43.21 6.22
CA SER A 545 -13.67 -42.07 5.47
C SER A 545 -12.86 -41.81 4.19
N GLU A 546 -13.50 -41.31 3.14
CA GLU A 546 -12.86 -41.08 1.84
C GLU A 546 -12.19 -39.70 1.79
N ILE A 547 -10.97 -39.66 1.24
CA ILE A 547 -10.23 -38.41 1.04
C ILE A 547 -10.87 -37.67 -0.14
N LEU A 548 -11.47 -36.52 0.15
CA LEU A 548 -12.12 -35.67 -0.85
C LEU A 548 -11.09 -34.79 -1.56
N GLN A 549 -11.15 -34.75 -2.89
CA GLN A 549 -10.36 -33.88 -3.76
C GLN A 549 -11.25 -32.80 -4.36
N VAL A 550 -10.72 -31.58 -4.44
CA VAL A 550 -11.40 -30.42 -5.02
C VAL A 550 -10.80 -30.12 -6.39
N ASP A 551 -11.64 -29.96 -7.42
CA ASP A 551 -11.18 -29.62 -8.77
C ASP A 551 -10.91 -28.11 -8.90
N THR A 552 -9.85 -27.66 -8.23
CA THR A 552 -9.42 -26.26 -8.21
C THR A 552 -8.17 -26.04 -9.07
N TYR A 553 -8.36 -25.39 -10.22
CA TYR A 553 -7.28 -24.64 -10.83
C TYR A 553 -6.75 -23.61 -9.82
N PRO A 554 -5.43 -23.52 -9.56
CA PRO A 554 -4.88 -22.58 -8.58
C PRO A 554 -5.32 -21.13 -8.79
N LEU A 555 -5.54 -20.74 -10.05
CA LEU A 555 -6.04 -19.41 -10.45
C LEU A 555 -7.35 -19.01 -9.75
N THR A 556 -8.24 -19.97 -9.46
CA THR A 556 -9.56 -19.72 -8.88
C THR A 556 -9.46 -19.40 -7.38
N ILE A 557 -8.57 -20.08 -6.64
CA ILE A 557 -8.42 -19.91 -5.19
C ILE A 557 -7.80 -18.54 -4.86
N TYR A 558 -6.75 -18.12 -5.58
CA TYR A 558 -6.16 -16.79 -5.38
C TYR A 558 -7.13 -15.66 -5.76
N SER A 559 -7.97 -15.88 -6.79
CA SER A 559 -9.03 -14.94 -7.16
C SER A 559 -10.10 -14.84 -6.08
N ALA A 560 -10.54 -15.97 -5.51
CA ALA A 560 -11.49 -16.01 -4.40
C ALA A 560 -10.95 -15.28 -3.16
N ALA A 561 -9.67 -15.46 -2.81
CA ALA A 561 -9.03 -14.78 -1.69
C ALA A 561 -9.04 -13.25 -1.84
N ALA A 562 -8.64 -12.75 -3.02
CA ALA A 562 -8.65 -11.32 -3.30
C ALA A 562 -10.08 -10.74 -3.30
N ILE A 563 -11.07 -11.51 -3.77
CA ILE A 563 -12.48 -11.09 -3.81
C ILE A 563 -13.12 -11.08 -2.41
N GLN A 564 -12.86 -12.08 -1.57
CA GLN A 564 -13.29 -12.08 -0.15
C GLN A 564 -12.72 -10.85 0.59
N GLU A 565 -11.44 -10.53 0.39
CA GLU A 565 -10.81 -9.40 1.08
C GLU A 565 -11.38 -8.06 0.61
N LEU A 566 -11.55 -7.86 -0.71
CA LEU A 566 -12.26 -6.70 -1.25
C LEU A 566 -13.70 -6.60 -0.75
N HIS A 567 -14.39 -7.73 -0.51
CA HIS A 567 -15.73 -7.75 0.06
C HIS A 567 -15.73 -7.26 1.52
N ARG A 568 -14.80 -7.75 2.36
CA ARG A 568 -14.62 -7.30 3.75
C ARG A 568 -14.28 -5.82 3.84
N GLU A 569 -13.37 -5.33 3.00
CA GLU A 569 -13.04 -3.90 2.91
C GLU A 569 -14.28 -3.08 2.53
N ASN A 570 -15.11 -3.58 1.59
CA ASN A 570 -16.36 -2.92 1.20
C ASN A 570 -17.38 -2.87 2.34
N GLU A 571 -17.56 -3.94 3.11
CA GLU A 571 -18.46 -3.95 4.27
C GLU A 571 -17.98 -3.03 5.40
N VAL A 572 -16.66 -2.98 5.66
CA VAL A 572 -16.07 -2.00 6.59
C VAL A 572 -16.32 -0.56 6.12
N LEU A 573 -16.19 -0.29 4.81
CA LEU A 573 -16.50 1.02 4.23
C LEU A 573 -18.00 1.36 4.32
N LYS A 574 -18.90 0.43 3.97
CA LYS A 574 -20.36 0.60 4.12
C LYS A 574 -20.74 0.92 5.56
N LYS A 575 -20.16 0.21 6.53
CA LYS A 575 -20.38 0.48 7.96
C LYS A 575 -19.90 1.88 8.37
N ARG A 576 -18.72 2.31 7.90
CA ARG A 576 -18.22 3.67 8.12
C ARG A 576 -19.12 4.75 7.51
N VAL A 577 -19.66 4.52 6.31
CA VAL A 577 -20.62 5.42 5.66
C VAL A 577 -21.93 5.48 6.45
N ALA A 578 -22.48 4.33 6.86
CA ALA A 578 -23.69 4.28 7.69
C ALA A 578 -23.50 4.99 9.05
N ASP A 579 -22.34 4.83 9.70
CA ASP A 579 -21.99 5.56 10.92
C ASP A 579 -21.87 7.08 10.68
N GLN A 580 -21.37 7.50 9.51
CA GLN A 580 -21.30 8.91 9.11
C GLN A 580 -22.69 9.48 8.82
N GLU A 581 -23.57 8.76 8.10
CA GLU A 581 -24.96 9.15 7.88
C GLU A 581 -25.76 9.24 9.19
N ALA A 582 -25.57 8.28 10.11
CA ALA A 582 -26.22 8.31 11.41
C ALA A 582 -25.75 9.50 12.27
N ARG A 583 -24.48 9.92 12.13
CA ARG A 583 -23.97 11.16 12.76
C ARG A 583 -24.53 12.40 12.10
N LEU A 584 -24.65 12.43 10.77
CA LEU A 584 -25.23 13.55 10.02
C LEU A 584 -26.70 13.76 10.41
N ARG A 585 -27.53 12.71 10.43
CA ARG A 585 -28.94 12.81 10.87
C ARG A 585 -29.10 13.30 12.31
N LYS A 586 -28.16 12.94 13.21
CA LYS A 586 -28.14 13.48 14.59
C LYS A 586 -27.77 14.96 14.64
N LEU A 587 -26.87 15.42 13.78
CA LEU A 587 -26.54 16.84 13.62
C LEU A 587 -27.72 17.62 13.03
N GLU A 588 -28.36 17.11 11.98
CA GLU A 588 -29.55 17.71 11.37
C GLU A 588 -30.71 17.84 12.36
N ALA A 589 -30.96 16.79 13.17
CA ALA A 589 -31.97 16.84 14.24
C ALA A 589 -31.65 17.89 15.31
N ALA A 590 -30.39 17.96 15.76
CA ALA A 590 -29.95 18.94 16.77
C ALA A 590 -30.00 20.39 16.26
N ILE A 591 -29.83 20.61 14.95
CA ILE A 591 -30.01 21.92 14.31
C ILE A 591 -31.50 22.25 14.19
N GLY A 592 -32.34 21.28 13.79
CA GLY A 592 -33.78 21.47 13.63
C GLY A 592 -34.58 21.70 14.93
N GLU A 593 -33.99 21.39 16.10
CA GLU A 593 -34.55 21.74 17.41
C GLU A 593 -34.13 23.15 17.90
N GLY A 594 -33.18 23.81 17.23
CA GLY A 594 -32.74 25.17 17.56
C GLY A 594 -33.62 26.30 16.97
N ASP A 595 -34.47 25.99 16.00
CA ASP A 595 -35.31 26.93 15.24
C ASP A 595 -36.82 26.83 15.61
N ARG A 596 -37.16 26.46 16.86
CA ARG A 596 -38.55 26.36 17.36
C ARG A 596 -38.79 27.04 18.69
#